data_AF-A0A5C7T0F8-F1
#
_entry.id   AF-A0A5C7T0F8-F1
#
_cell.length_a   1.000
_cell.length_b   1.000
_cell.length_c   1.000
_cell.angle_alpha   90.00
_cell.angle_beta   90.00
_cell.angle_gamma   90.00
#
_symmetry.space_group_name_H-M   'P 1'
#
loop_
_entity.id
_entity.type
_entity.pdbx_description
1 polymer ?
#
loop_
_entity_poly.entity_id
_entity_poly.type
_entity_poly.pdbx_seq_one_letter_code
_entity_poly.pdbx_strand_id
1 'polypeptide(L)'
;MRQTQEFPPLNMSTPSNPSEIARETLRQLALRRIAPTPDNYRKLYHEIAGTRPDDDALPEAFVRKLARRLPRDSAERQRHGHQLDQALADGRDKAAEAALERYLDSLKLGEPQAWNELIGNLLRQWEARQTGWTPARKREALDRVLGAADPAALYTRLQGLLKSWTQAMTDADALAVEVPDAADEPDASASPRADASTARPATPARTAAAAPPPASTPGVDSATIDALRELVTISLGEALPPLLEEQPPLRETAATLCAEAASRSEAAGLREVGTRLRAFAHELELAAADEAEIRAGMLELLRMLLRNIDELVLDDRWLAGQIEMLREIVDSRPDPRKIDDAGRRLKELIHKQGQLKHTLAQSQRHLRDMLAGFVDQLARFSESTGAYHDRIGQCAQRIAQANDIT
;
A
#
# COMPACT_ATOMS: atom_id res chain seq x y z
N MET A 1 21.84 -19.74 -92.79
CA MET A 1 21.77 -20.90 -91.87
C MET A 1 22.18 -20.40 -90.50
N ARG A 2 21.43 -20.43 -89.41
CA ARG A 2 20.18 -21.09 -89.02
C ARG A 2 19.35 -20.13 -88.17
N GLN A 3 18.05 -20.39 -88.15
CA GLN A 3 16.96 -19.63 -87.54
C GLN A 3 17.18 -19.35 -86.05
N THR A 4 16.99 -18.10 -85.62
CA THR A 4 16.67 -17.76 -84.24
C THR A 4 15.14 -17.66 -84.19
N GLN A 5 14.50 -18.73 -83.71
CA GLN A 5 13.06 -18.79 -83.49
C GLN A 5 12.66 -17.73 -82.46
N GLU A 6 11.92 -16.72 -82.89
CA GLU A 6 11.03 -15.95 -82.04
C GLU A 6 10.00 -16.91 -81.41
N PHE A 7 9.98 -16.98 -80.09
CA PHE A 7 8.85 -17.53 -79.34
C PHE A 7 7.94 -16.37 -78.88
N PRO A 8 6.62 -16.45 -79.14
CA PRO A 8 5.65 -15.41 -78.78
C PRO A 8 5.39 -15.36 -77.26
N PRO A 9 4.78 -14.26 -76.73
CA PRO A 9 4.67 -14.02 -75.30
C PRO A 9 3.73 -15.03 -74.64
N LEU A 10 4.17 -15.69 -73.58
CA LEU A 10 3.30 -16.50 -72.75
C LEU A 10 2.57 -15.58 -71.76
N ASN A 11 1.26 -15.48 -71.97
CA ASN A 11 0.26 -14.77 -71.18
C ASN A 11 0.61 -14.63 -69.70
N MET A 12 0.90 -13.39 -69.32
CA MET A 12 0.88 -12.89 -67.94
C MET A 12 -0.58 -12.80 -67.48
N SER A 13 -1.19 -13.92 -67.10
CA SER A 13 -2.37 -13.89 -66.24
C SER A 13 -1.89 -13.56 -64.84
N THR A 14 -1.81 -12.28 -64.48
CA THR A 14 -1.57 -11.83 -63.11
C THR A 14 -2.62 -12.44 -62.19
N PRO A 15 -2.30 -13.46 -61.38
CA PRO A 15 -3.30 -14.09 -60.53
C PRO A 15 -3.62 -13.11 -59.40
N SER A 16 -4.82 -12.54 -59.44
CA SER A 16 -5.26 -11.56 -58.44
C SER A 16 -5.69 -12.24 -57.13
N ASN A 17 -5.72 -13.58 -57.07
CA ASN A 17 -6.22 -14.35 -55.94
C ASN A 17 -5.07 -15.05 -55.18
N PRO A 18 -4.94 -14.84 -53.85
CA PRO A 18 -3.87 -15.43 -53.03
C PRO A 18 -3.83 -16.97 -53.08
N SER A 19 -4.95 -17.62 -53.37
CA SER A 19 -5.05 -19.08 -53.52
C SER A 19 -4.50 -19.61 -54.85
N GLU A 20 -4.51 -18.78 -55.91
CA GLU A 20 -3.96 -19.12 -57.22
C GLU A 20 -2.45 -18.94 -57.25
N ILE A 21 -1.95 -17.87 -56.61
CA ILE A 21 -0.52 -17.66 -56.34
C ILE A 21 0.02 -18.87 -55.55
N ALA A 22 -0.67 -19.30 -54.50
CA ALA A 22 -0.27 -20.45 -53.69
C ALA A 22 -0.21 -21.78 -54.46
N ARG A 23 -1.05 -21.96 -55.48
CA ARG A 23 -1.03 -23.15 -56.35
C ARG A 23 0.10 -23.07 -57.37
N GLU A 24 0.35 -21.90 -57.91
CA GLU A 24 1.43 -21.67 -58.86
C GLU A 24 2.80 -21.81 -58.18
N THR A 25 2.93 -21.45 -56.91
CA THR A 25 4.18 -21.60 -56.14
C THR A 25 4.51 -23.06 -55.86
N LEU A 26 3.53 -23.88 -55.49
CA LEU A 26 3.70 -25.32 -55.35
C LEU A 26 4.05 -25.97 -56.69
N ARG A 27 3.41 -25.53 -57.77
CA ARG A 27 3.69 -26.01 -59.13
C ARG A 27 5.11 -25.66 -59.56
N GLN A 28 5.57 -24.43 -59.28
CA GLN A 28 6.93 -24.00 -59.60
C GLN A 28 7.99 -24.65 -58.69
N LEU A 29 7.70 -24.93 -57.41
CA LEU A 29 8.58 -25.72 -56.54
C LEU A 29 8.77 -27.14 -57.07
N ALA A 30 7.68 -27.77 -57.53
CA ALA A 30 7.70 -29.10 -58.12
C ALA A 30 8.45 -29.14 -59.46
N LEU A 31 8.26 -28.14 -60.33
CA LEU A 31 8.96 -27.98 -61.61
C LEU A 31 10.46 -27.72 -61.43
N ARG A 32 10.84 -26.87 -60.46
CA ARG A 32 12.25 -26.55 -60.16
C ARG A 32 12.95 -27.62 -59.30
N ARG A 33 12.24 -28.69 -58.87
CA ARG A 33 12.76 -29.76 -57.99
C ARG A 33 13.44 -29.23 -56.73
N ILE A 34 12.92 -28.15 -56.17
CA ILE A 34 13.41 -27.55 -54.91
C ILE A 34 12.64 -28.18 -53.75
N ALA A 35 13.32 -28.53 -52.66
CA ALA A 35 12.67 -29.09 -51.47
C ALA A 35 11.58 -28.12 -50.97
N PRO A 36 10.35 -28.60 -50.71
CA PRO A 36 9.23 -27.78 -50.22
C PRO A 36 9.43 -27.47 -48.73
N THR A 37 10.46 -26.69 -48.42
CA THR A 37 10.66 -26.10 -47.10
C THR A 37 9.85 -24.81 -46.99
N PRO A 38 9.39 -24.43 -45.78
CA PRO A 38 8.64 -23.20 -45.56
C PRO A 38 9.32 -21.95 -46.14
N ASP A 39 10.66 -21.89 -46.05
CA ASP A 39 11.45 -20.76 -46.55
C ASP A 39 11.47 -20.68 -48.08
N ASN A 40 11.55 -21.81 -48.78
CA ASN A 40 11.54 -21.84 -50.25
C ASN A 40 10.15 -21.54 -50.81
N TYR A 41 9.10 -22.02 -50.13
CA TYR A 41 7.72 -21.66 -50.44
C TYR A 41 7.50 -20.17 -50.33
N ARG A 42 7.95 -19.57 -49.23
CA ARG A 42 7.85 -18.14 -48.97
C ARG A 42 8.54 -17.31 -50.06
N LYS A 43 9.77 -17.67 -50.42
CA LYS A 43 10.52 -16.99 -51.49
C LYS A 43 9.80 -17.03 -52.84
N LEU A 44 9.34 -18.21 -53.30
CA LEU A 44 8.62 -18.31 -54.56
C LEU A 44 7.23 -17.66 -54.51
N TYR A 45 6.55 -17.70 -53.36
CA TYR A 45 5.26 -17.03 -53.16
C TYR A 45 5.38 -15.54 -53.34
N HIS A 46 6.39 -14.93 -52.73
CA HIS A 46 6.67 -13.52 -52.87
C HIS A 46 7.18 -13.16 -54.29
N GLU A 47 7.97 -14.05 -54.93
CA GLU A 47 8.41 -13.90 -56.34
C GLU A 47 7.21 -13.86 -57.32
N ILE A 48 6.24 -14.76 -57.15
CA ILE A 48 5.05 -14.87 -58.02
C ILE A 48 3.99 -13.81 -57.68
N ALA A 49 3.88 -13.41 -56.41
CA ALA A 49 2.97 -12.35 -55.96
C ALA A 49 3.48 -10.94 -56.31
N GLY A 50 4.76 -10.79 -56.69
CA GLY A 50 5.38 -9.49 -56.93
C GLY A 50 5.61 -8.64 -55.67
N THR A 51 5.45 -9.23 -54.47
CA THR A 51 5.71 -8.59 -53.19
C THR A 51 7.15 -8.88 -52.76
N ARG A 52 7.88 -7.87 -52.28
CA ARG A 52 9.27 -8.09 -51.81
C ARG A 52 9.26 -8.88 -50.49
N PRO A 53 10.28 -9.73 -50.24
CA PRO A 53 10.35 -10.59 -49.06
C PRO A 53 10.53 -9.85 -47.72
N ASP A 54 10.65 -8.52 -47.71
CA ASP A 54 10.93 -7.71 -46.51
C ASP A 54 9.66 -7.25 -45.74
N ASP A 55 8.46 -7.68 -46.14
CA ASP A 55 7.20 -7.37 -45.45
C ASP A 55 7.04 -8.09 -44.08
N ASP A 56 8.07 -8.79 -43.60
CA ASP A 56 8.19 -9.24 -42.21
C ASP A 56 8.63 -8.13 -41.25
N ALA A 57 8.95 -6.93 -41.76
CA ALA A 57 9.18 -5.77 -40.93
C ALA A 57 7.91 -5.45 -40.14
N LEU A 58 8.03 -5.42 -38.80
CA LEU A 58 6.96 -4.93 -37.93
C LEU A 58 6.44 -3.61 -38.49
N PRO A 59 5.12 -3.41 -38.65
CA PRO A 59 4.59 -2.19 -39.24
C PRO A 59 5.20 -0.97 -38.55
N GLU A 60 5.83 -0.06 -39.30
CA GLU A 60 6.49 1.12 -38.71
C GLU A 60 5.53 1.93 -37.83
N ALA A 61 4.23 1.92 -38.18
CA ALA A 61 3.17 2.53 -37.40
C ALA A 61 3.02 1.89 -36.00
N PHE A 62 3.21 0.56 -35.89
CA PHE A 62 3.20 -0.17 -34.63
C PHE A 62 4.43 0.16 -33.79
N VAL A 63 5.62 0.18 -34.40
CA VAL A 63 6.87 0.53 -33.70
C VAL A 63 6.84 1.98 -33.19
N ARG A 64 6.36 2.93 -34.01
CA ARG A 64 6.16 4.33 -33.59
C ARG A 64 5.11 4.45 -32.48
N LYS A 65 4.05 3.64 -32.50
CA LYS A 65 3.03 3.61 -31.43
C LYS A 65 3.61 3.07 -30.13
N LEU A 66 4.46 2.05 -30.19
CA LEU A 66 5.19 1.54 -29.03
C LEU A 66 6.19 2.57 -28.48
N ALA A 67 6.96 3.22 -29.36
CA ALA A 67 7.92 4.26 -28.97
C ALA A 67 7.26 5.42 -28.20
N ARG A 68 6.05 5.82 -28.61
CA ARG A 68 5.24 6.83 -27.91
C ARG A 68 4.70 6.39 -26.54
N ARG A 69 4.66 5.09 -26.24
CA ARG A 69 4.18 4.54 -24.97
C ARG A 69 5.29 4.23 -23.96
N LEU A 70 6.55 4.48 -24.31
CA LEU A 70 7.68 4.28 -23.41
C LEU A 70 7.70 5.39 -22.32
N PRO A 71 7.85 5.02 -21.03
CA PRO A 71 7.94 5.97 -19.92
C PRO A 71 9.08 7.00 -20.07
N ARG A 72 8.78 8.28 -19.80
CA ARG A 72 9.73 9.41 -19.98
C ARG A 72 10.10 10.07 -18.66
N ASP A 73 10.27 9.26 -17.63
CA ASP A 73 10.30 9.73 -16.25
C ASP A 73 11.68 10.24 -15.79
N SER A 74 12.73 10.11 -16.61
CA SER A 74 14.08 10.62 -16.34
C SER A 74 14.62 11.40 -17.54
N ALA A 75 15.47 12.39 -17.30
CA ALA A 75 16.14 13.18 -18.35
C ALA A 75 16.98 12.29 -19.29
N GLU A 76 17.58 11.21 -18.77
CA GLU A 76 18.31 10.23 -19.58
C GLU A 76 17.36 9.41 -20.45
N ARG A 77 16.22 8.98 -19.89
CA ARG A 77 15.15 8.28 -20.62
C ARG A 77 14.52 9.15 -21.70
N GLN A 78 14.36 10.45 -21.45
CA GLN A 78 13.87 11.42 -22.44
C GLN A 78 14.86 11.56 -23.60
N ARG A 79 16.16 11.66 -23.33
CA ARG A 79 17.20 11.72 -24.37
C ARG A 79 17.19 10.47 -25.26
N HIS A 80 17.16 9.27 -24.67
CA HIS A 80 17.12 8.02 -25.43
C HIS A 80 15.79 7.83 -26.18
N GLY A 81 14.67 8.24 -25.59
CA GLY A 81 13.36 8.25 -26.26
C GLY A 81 13.32 9.18 -27.49
N HIS A 82 13.91 10.38 -27.40
CA HIS A 82 14.03 11.28 -28.55
C HIS A 82 14.95 10.74 -29.64
N GLN A 83 16.05 10.08 -29.28
CA GLN A 83 16.95 9.42 -30.23
C GLN A 83 16.25 8.26 -30.95
N LEU A 84 15.42 7.49 -30.25
CA LEU A 84 14.59 6.43 -30.84
C LEU A 84 13.55 7.00 -31.81
N ASP A 85 12.82 8.04 -31.41
CA ASP A 85 11.83 8.70 -32.27
C ASP A 85 12.49 9.27 -33.55
N GLN A 86 13.68 9.84 -33.44
CA GLN A 86 14.44 10.38 -34.58
C GLN A 86 14.97 9.27 -35.50
N ALA A 87 15.50 8.17 -34.93
CA ALA A 87 15.97 7.04 -35.72
C ALA A 87 14.83 6.33 -36.49
N LEU A 88 13.63 6.26 -35.87
CA LEU A 88 12.42 5.75 -36.52
C LEU A 88 11.88 6.70 -37.60
N ALA A 89 12.05 8.01 -37.45
CA ALA A 89 11.69 8.99 -38.48
C ALA A 89 12.67 8.96 -39.68
N ASP A 90 13.95 8.72 -39.42
CA ASP A 90 15.01 8.61 -40.43
C ASP A 90 15.03 7.24 -41.15
N GLY A 91 14.18 6.28 -40.76
CA GLY A 91 14.12 4.94 -41.34
C GLY A 91 15.40 4.11 -41.12
N ARG A 92 16.11 4.33 -40.01
CA ARG A 92 17.37 3.64 -39.69
C ARG A 92 17.16 2.56 -38.63
N ASP A 93 16.83 1.35 -39.06
CA ASP A 93 16.49 0.23 -38.16
C ASP A 93 17.57 -0.08 -37.13
N LYS A 94 18.84 -0.13 -37.54
CA LYS A 94 19.98 -0.39 -36.63
C LYS A 94 20.19 0.71 -35.58
N ALA A 95 19.89 1.96 -35.95
CA ALA A 95 20.01 3.08 -35.02
C ALA A 95 18.84 3.11 -34.03
N ALA A 96 17.65 2.70 -34.47
CA ALA A 96 16.48 2.53 -33.63
C ALA A 96 16.68 1.39 -32.63
N GLU A 97 17.23 0.25 -33.07
CA GLU A 97 17.60 -0.88 -32.21
C GLU A 97 18.61 -0.45 -31.12
N ALA A 98 19.71 0.19 -31.50
CA ALA A 98 20.71 0.68 -30.54
C ALA A 98 20.15 1.75 -29.56
N ALA A 99 19.23 2.60 -30.01
CA ALA A 99 18.55 3.57 -29.13
C ALA A 99 17.60 2.89 -28.15
N LEU A 100 16.90 1.83 -28.60
CA LEU A 100 16.02 1.02 -27.77
C LEU A 100 16.82 0.21 -26.73
N GLU A 101 17.95 -0.39 -27.10
CA GLU A 101 18.84 -1.08 -26.17
C GLU A 101 19.33 -0.14 -25.05
N ARG A 102 19.81 1.05 -25.41
CA ARG A 102 20.22 2.08 -24.42
C ARG A 102 19.06 2.51 -23.52
N TYR A 103 17.86 2.62 -24.08
CA TYR A 103 16.67 2.91 -23.31
C TYR A 103 16.32 1.75 -22.33
N LEU A 104 16.39 0.49 -22.78
CA LEU A 104 16.17 -0.69 -21.94
C LEU A 104 17.24 -0.83 -20.85
N ASP A 105 18.49 -0.50 -21.15
CA ASP A 105 19.56 -0.47 -20.15
C ASP A 105 19.33 0.63 -19.11
N SER A 106 18.76 1.78 -19.50
CA SER A 106 18.33 2.82 -18.55
C SER A 106 17.10 2.42 -17.70
N LEU A 107 16.39 1.36 -18.07
CA LEU A 107 15.31 0.75 -17.28
C LEU A 107 15.81 -0.32 -16.32
N LYS A 108 17.01 -0.88 -16.54
CA LYS A 108 17.67 -1.69 -15.51
C LYS A 108 17.92 -0.73 -14.35
N LEU A 109 17.04 -0.80 -13.34
CA LEU A 109 17.19 -0.03 -12.11
C LEU A 109 18.64 -0.19 -11.67
N GLY A 110 19.32 0.95 -11.48
CA GLY A 110 20.63 0.97 -10.85
C GLY A 110 20.61 0.10 -9.60
N GLU A 111 21.74 -0.56 -9.33
CA GLU A 111 21.90 -1.53 -8.26
C GLU A 111 21.04 -1.20 -7.03
N PRO A 112 20.26 -2.17 -6.51
CA PRO A 112 19.41 -1.92 -5.34
C PRO A 112 20.28 -1.32 -4.25
N GLN A 113 19.99 -0.06 -3.88
CA GLN A 113 20.80 0.65 -2.90
C GLN A 113 20.88 -0.21 -1.63
N ALA A 114 22.09 -0.39 -1.10
CA ALA A 114 22.36 -1.29 0.03
C ALA A 114 21.84 -0.70 1.35
N TRP A 115 20.52 -0.59 1.48
CA TRP A 115 19.83 -0.11 2.67
C TRP A 115 20.13 -0.96 3.90
N ASN A 116 20.29 -2.27 3.72
CA ASN A 116 20.60 -3.21 4.80
C ASN A 116 21.91 -2.83 5.52
N GLU A 117 22.95 -2.49 4.76
CA GLU A 117 24.24 -2.08 5.32
C GLU A 117 24.15 -0.69 5.95
N LEU A 118 23.42 0.24 5.32
CA LEU A 118 23.27 1.59 5.84
C LEU A 118 22.51 1.62 7.17
N ILE A 119 21.39 0.89 7.26
CA ILE A 119 20.56 0.81 8.47
C ILE A 119 21.34 0.10 9.58
N GLY A 120 22.05 -0.98 9.27
CA GLY A 120 22.91 -1.67 10.24
C GLY A 120 24.01 -0.76 10.80
N ASN A 121 24.66 0.03 9.94
CA ASN A 121 25.66 0.99 10.38
C ASN A 121 25.07 2.17 11.17
N LEU A 122 23.88 2.65 10.81
CA LEU A 122 23.18 3.70 11.55
C LEU A 122 22.84 3.24 12.96
N LEU A 123 22.27 2.04 13.14
CA LEU A 123 21.98 1.48 14.46
C LEU A 123 23.25 1.32 15.31
N ARG A 124 24.33 0.80 14.71
CA ARG A 124 25.62 0.65 15.39
C ARG A 124 26.21 1.99 15.85
N GLN A 125 26.09 3.04 15.04
CA GLN A 125 26.57 4.38 15.39
C GLN A 125 25.61 5.17 16.28
N TRP A 126 24.34 4.79 16.32
CA TRP A 126 23.36 5.36 17.23
C TRP A 126 23.72 5.00 18.69
N GLU A 127 24.03 3.73 18.93
CA GLU A 127 24.43 3.20 20.24
C GLU A 127 25.86 3.60 20.65
N ALA A 128 26.73 3.91 19.69
CA ALA A 128 28.07 4.39 19.98
C ALA A 128 28.03 5.75 20.71
N ARG A 129 28.69 5.80 21.88
CA ARG A 129 28.97 7.06 22.59
C ARG A 129 29.95 7.89 21.76
N GLN A 130 29.45 8.94 21.13
CA GLN A 130 30.24 9.87 20.33
C GLN A 130 30.38 11.19 21.09
N THR A 131 31.61 11.64 21.28
CA THR A 131 31.95 12.93 21.88
C THR A 131 31.43 14.06 20.98
N GLY A 132 30.62 14.97 21.54
CA GLY A 132 30.03 16.11 20.81
C GLY A 132 28.63 15.90 20.22
N TRP A 133 28.11 14.66 20.21
CA TRP A 133 26.74 14.37 19.74
C TRP A 133 25.85 13.83 20.86
N THR A 134 24.96 14.69 21.37
CA THR A 134 23.89 14.24 22.28
C THR A 134 22.83 13.43 21.52
N PRO A 135 22.12 12.50 22.17
CA PRO A 135 21.04 11.73 21.53
C PRO A 135 19.94 12.63 20.95
N ALA A 136 19.68 13.78 21.58
CA ALA A 136 18.75 14.79 21.07
C ALA A 136 19.21 15.40 19.74
N ARG A 137 20.51 15.74 19.62
CA ARG A 137 21.09 16.32 18.39
C ARG A 137 21.16 15.29 17.25
N LYS A 138 21.42 14.02 17.55
CA LYS A 138 21.35 12.92 16.57
C LYS A 138 19.92 12.77 16.02
N ARG A 139 18.91 12.82 16.89
CA ARG A 139 17.48 12.75 16.49
C ARG A 139 17.08 13.91 15.60
N GLU A 140 17.42 15.14 15.98
CA GLU A 140 17.08 16.34 15.20
C GLU A 140 17.76 16.35 13.82
N ALA A 141 19.00 15.87 13.71
CA ALA A 141 19.68 15.75 12.43
C ALA A 141 19.04 14.66 11.53
N LEU A 142 18.61 13.55 12.11
CA LEU A 142 17.89 12.50 11.39
C LEU A 142 16.51 13.00 10.92
N ASP A 143 15.76 13.67 11.79
CA ASP A 143 14.46 14.27 11.46
C ASP A 143 14.58 15.31 10.34
N ARG A 144 15.68 16.09 10.30
CA ARG A 144 15.96 17.02 9.22
C ARG A 144 16.22 16.33 7.87
N VAL A 145 16.87 15.16 7.88
CA VAL A 145 17.13 14.37 6.66
C VAL A 145 15.86 13.65 6.19
N LEU A 146 15.09 13.08 7.12
CA LEU A 146 13.82 12.41 6.83
C LEU A 146 12.72 13.39 6.39
N GLY A 147 12.73 14.62 6.92
CA GLY A 147 11.80 15.69 6.55
C GLY A 147 12.08 16.34 5.19
N ALA A 148 13.24 16.06 4.57
CA ALA A 148 13.55 16.59 3.26
C ALA A 148 12.94 15.68 2.17
N ALA A 149 11.93 16.19 1.47
CA ALA A 149 11.00 15.46 0.59
C ALA A 149 11.58 14.90 -0.73
N ASP A 150 12.84 14.43 -0.74
CA ASP A 150 13.47 13.83 -1.92
C ASP A 150 13.88 12.36 -1.65
N PRO A 151 13.02 11.39 -2.01
CA PRO A 151 13.26 9.96 -1.78
C PRO A 151 14.52 9.42 -2.48
N ALA A 152 14.92 10.01 -3.61
CA ALA A 152 16.08 9.55 -4.38
C ALA A 152 17.41 9.99 -3.73
N ALA A 153 17.43 11.15 -3.06
CA ALA A 153 18.61 11.67 -2.38
C ALA A 153 18.76 11.18 -0.93
N LEU A 154 17.75 10.49 -0.38
CA LEU A 154 17.70 10.05 1.01
C LEU A 154 18.91 9.17 1.39
N TYR A 155 19.25 8.20 0.54
CA TYR A 155 20.36 7.28 0.77
C TYR A 155 21.70 8.03 0.91
N THR A 156 22.02 8.90 -0.05
CA THR A 156 23.26 9.70 -0.05
C THR A 156 23.32 10.68 1.13
N ARG A 157 22.18 11.27 1.52
CA ARG A 157 22.10 12.18 2.68
C ARG A 157 22.31 11.44 4.00
N LEU A 158 21.73 10.25 4.16
CA LEU A 158 21.95 9.40 5.34
C LEU A 158 23.40 8.93 5.43
N GLN A 159 24.03 8.58 4.31
CA GLN A 159 25.47 8.28 4.27
C GLN A 159 26.31 9.50 4.69
N GLY A 160 25.97 10.71 4.23
CA GLY A 160 26.65 11.95 4.63
C GLY A 160 26.51 12.26 6.11
N LEU A 161 25.33 12.03 6.69
CA LEU A 161 25.07 12.18 8.12
C LEU A 161 25.87 11.17 8.94
N LEU A 162 25.91 9.90 8.53
CA LEU A 162 26.73 8.86 9.16
C LEU A 162 28.23 9.24 9.14
N LYS A 163 28.71 9.77 8.01
CA LYS A 163 30.09 10.25 7.88
C LYS A 163 30.37 11.43 8.81
N SER A 164 29.41 12.35 8.98
CA SER A 164 29.55 13.49 9.89
C SER A 164 29.65 13.08 11.36
N TRP A 165 28.98 11.99 11.74
CA TRP A 165 29.07 11.41 13.09
C TRP A 165 30.44 10.79 13.36
N THR A 166 31.02 10.11 12.36
CA THR A 166 32.37 9.55 12.47
C THR A 166 33.47 10.62 12.40
N GLN A 167 33.24 11.70 11.65
CA GLN A 167 34.24 12.74 11.41
C GLN A 167 34.28 13.79 12.55
N ALA A 168 33.19 13.95 13.30
CA ALA A 168 33.21 14.70 14.56
C ALA A 168 34.18 14.10 15.60
N MET A 169 34.51 12.81 15.49
CA MET A 169 35.52 12.15 16.33
C MET A 169 36.94 12.66 16.03
N THR A 170 37.25 13.00 14.77
CA THR A 170 38.58 13.48 14.37
C THR A 170 38.80 14.96 14.71
N ASP A 171 37.76 15.78 14.70
CA ASP A 171 37.87 17.20 15.05
C ASP A 171 37.91 17.42 16.59
N ALA A 172 37.25 16.56 17.37
CA ALA A 172 37.29 16.64 18.83
C ALA A 172 38.64 16.17 19.41
N ASP A 173 39.30 15.19 18.79
CA ASP A 173 40.66 14.76 19.18
C ASP A 173 41.73 15.79 18.79
N ALA A 174 41.50 16.59 17.75
CA ALA A 174 42.41 17.65 17.32
C ALA A 174 42.40 18.89 18.23
N LEU A 175 41.33 19.08 19.02
CA LEU A 175 41.16 20.24 19.92
C LEU A 175 41.40 19.91 21.40
N ALA A 176 41.77 18.66 21.73
CA ALA A 176 41.97 18.20 23.12
C ALA A 176 43.38 18.47 23.70
N VAL A 177 44.25 19.22 23.01
CA VAL A 177 45.65 19.46 23.44
C VAL A 177 45.93 20.85 24.02
N GLU A 178 44.95 21.76 24.12
CA GLU A 178 45.18 23.04 24.82
C GLU A 178 44.26 23.22 26.04
N VAL A 179 44.78 22.83 27.19
CA VAL A 179 44.32 23.27 28.53
C VAL A 179 45.19 24.47 28.93
N PRO A 180 44.59 25.58 29.37
CA PRO A 180 44.78 25.97 30.76
C PRO A 180 43.48 26.30 31.52
N ASP A 181 43.47 25.73 32.72
CA ASP A 181 42.69 25.88 33.94
C ASP A 181 42.38 27.34 34.37
N ALA A 182 41.15 27.60 34.83
CA ALA A 182 40.83 28.53 35.93
C ALA A 182 39.30 28.53 36.23
N ALA A 183 38.97 28.13 37.45
CA ALA A 183 37.65 28.21 38.07
C ALA A 183 37.25 29.66 38.42
N ASP A 184 35.95 29.94 38.46
CA ASP A 184 35.27 30.60 39.60
C ASP A 184 33.77 30.79 39.34
N GLU A 185 32.94 30.28 40.26
CA GLU A 185 31.60 30.83 40.55
C GLU A 185 31.73 31.97 41.58
N PRO A 186 30.71 32.84 41.69
CA PRO A 186 30.23 33.09 43.06
C PRO A 186 28.72 33.33 43.22
N ASP A 187 28.21 32.82 44.34
CA ASP A 187 27.01 33.21 45.07
C ASP A 187 27.41 34.20 46.21
N ALA A 188 26.58 35.21 46.52
CA ALA A 188 26.74 36.01 47.74
C ALA A 188 25.50 36.88 48.08
N SER A 189 24.84 36.52 49.19
CA SER A 189 24.05 37.42 50.05
C SER A 189 24.91 37.98 51.18
N ALA A 190 24.78 39.28 51.52
CA ALA A 190 25.01 39.81 52.87
C ALA A 190 24.57 41.29 53.04
N SER A 191 23.86 41.58 54.14
CA SER A 191 23.55 42.93 54.67
C SER A 191 24.79 43.70 55.15
N PRO A 192 24.61 44.98 55.55
CA PRO A 192 24.87 45.32 56.96
C PRO A 192 23.87 46.32 57.60
N ARG A 193 24.00 46.44 58.93
CA ARG A 193 23.19 47.15 59.94
C ARG A 193 23.69 48.59 60.27
N ALA A 194 22.91 49.22 61.17
CA ALA A 194 23.20 50.32 62.13
C ALA A 194 22.73 51.71 61.64
N ASP A 195 22.15 52.62 62.43
CA ASP A 195 21.70 52.71 63.84
C ASP A 195 20.86 54.02 63.93
N ALA A 196 19.88 54.11 64.84
CA ALA A 196 19.58 55.30 65.67
C ALA A 196 18.17 55.26 66.29
N SER A 197 18.21 55.23 67.62
CA SER A 197 17.15 55.40 68.62
C SER A 197 16.38 56.73 68.48
N THR A 198 15.07 56.75 68.73
CA THR A 198 14.48 57.37 69.94
C THR A 198 12.94 57.43 69.95
N ALA A 199 12.40 57.26 71.17
CA ALA A 199 11.18 57.85 71.73
C ALA A 199 9.80 57.29 71.36
N ARG A 200 9.27 56.49 72.30
CA ARG A 200 7.85 56.35 72.63
C ARG A 200 7.57 57.16 73.92
N PRO A 201 6.35 57.68 74.11
CA PRO A 201 5.53 57.28 75.27
C PRO A 201 4.07 56.97 74.83
N ALA A 202 3.43 55.85 75.21
CA ALA A 202 2.83 55.47 76.50
C ALA A 202 1.41 56.09 76.70
N THR A 203 0.32 55.36 76.38
CA THR A 203 -0.68 54.67 77.27
C THR A 203 -1.81 55.57 77.84
N PRO A 204 -2.97 55.10 78.41
CA PRO A 204 -3.47 53.72 78.60
C PRO A 204 -5.01 53.44 78.43
N ALA A 205 -5.32 52.13 78.45
CA ALA A 205 -6.39 51.40 79.19
C ALA A 205 -7.92 51.52 78.94
N ARG A 206 -8.47 50.35 78.53
CA ARG A 206 -9.57 49.52 79.11
C ARG A 206 -11.00 50.07 79.26
N THR A 207 -11.90 49.32 78.61
CA THR A 207 -13.20 48.84 79.11
C THR A 207 -13.43 47.46 78.45
N ALA A 208 -13.35 46.33 79.17
CA ALA A 208 -14.38 45.70 80.00
C ALA A 208 -15.59 45.16 79.21
N ALA A 209 -15.58 43.84 79.02
CA ALA A 209 -16.71 42.90 79.07
C ALA A 209 -17.92 43.13 78.15
N ALA A 210 -18.02 42.29 77.12
CA ALA A 210 -19.30 41.69 76.71
C ALA A 210 -19.06 40.26 76.21
N ALA A 211 -19.92 39.36 76.66
CA ALA A 211 -19.97 37.93 76.43
C ALA A 211 -19.91 37.52 74.93
N PRO A 212 -19.47 36.28 74.63
CA PRO A 212 -19.41 35.79 73.26
C PRO A 212 -20.84 35.69 72.69
N PRO A 213 -21.12 36.15 71.46
CA PRO A 213 -22.26 35.62 70.76
C PRO A 213 -21.99 34.12 70.52
N PRO A 214 -22.99 33.24 70.62
CA PRO A 214 -22.78 31.84 70.30
C PRO A 214 -22.23 31.79 68.88
N ALA A 215 -21.16 31.02 68.69
CA ALA A 215 -20.82 30.55 67.37
C ALA A 215 -22.06 29.81 66.85
N SER A 216 -22.87 30.50 66.05
CA SER A 216 -23.63 29.85 65.01
C SER A 216 -22.55 29.21 64.15
N THR A 217 -22.29 27.93 64.40
CA THR A 217 -21.80 27.04 63.37
C THR A 217 -22.57 27.40 62.10
N PRO A 218 -21.91 27.63 60.95
CA PRO A 218 -22.60 27.54 59.68
C PRO A 218 -23.02 26.07 59.57
N GLY A 219 -24.14 25.73 60.21
CA GLY A 219 -24.82 24.47 59.98
C GLY A 219 -25.13 24.51 58.51
N VAL A 220 -24.51 23.60 57.75
CA VAL A 220 -24.84 23.37 56.34
C VAL A 220 -26.36 23.37 56.25
N ASP A 221 -26.94 24.37 55.56
CA ASP A 221 -28.38 24.56 55.54
C ASP A 221 -29.02 23.24 55.10
N SER A 222 -29.93 22.67 55.89
CA SER A 222 -30.58 21.39 55.57
C SER A 222 -31.12 21.36 54.13
N ALA A 223 -31.59 22.51 53.64
CA ALA A 223 -32.03 22.72 52.27
C ALA A 223 -30.94 22.43 51.22
N THR A 224 -29.67 22.77 51.48
CA THR A 224 -28.55 22.46 50.58
C THR A 224 -28.22 20.97 50.56
N ILE A 225 -28.33 20.28 51.69
CA ILE A 225 -28.15 18.82 51.78
C ILE A 225 -29.27 18.10 51.02
N ASP A 226 -30.51 18.57 51.17
CA ASP A 226 -31.65 18.00 50.44
C ASP A 226 -31.56 18.23 48.94
N ALA A 227 -31.12 19.42 48.49
CA ALA A 227 -30.86 19.70 47.07
C ALA A 227 -29.73 18.83 46.49
N LEU A 228 -28.64 18.62 47.25
CA LEU A 228 -27.56 17.72 46.83
C LEU A 228 -28.02 16.27 46.74
N ARG A 229 -28.90 15.82 47.64
CA ARG A 229 -29.50 14.47 47.59
C ARG A 229 -30.38 14.31 46.36
N GLU A 230 -31.22 15.30 46.05
CA GLU A 230 -32.04 15.29 44.84
C GLU A 230 -31.17 15.16 43.57
N LEU A 231 -30.08 15.94 43.47
CA LEU A 231 -29.15 15.84 42.34
C LEU A 231 -28.48 14.46 42.24
N VAL A 232 -28.08 13.88 43.37
CA VAL A 232 -27.48 12.53 43.40
C VAL A 232 -28.51 11.48 42.98
N THR A 233 -29.75 11.58 43.46
CA THR A 233 -30.84 10.69 43.09
C THR A 233 -31.18 10.78 41.60
N ILE A 234 -31.21 11.99 41.01
CA ILE A 234 -31.39 12.16 39.56
C ILE A 234 -30.23 11.53 38.80
N SER A 235 -28.98 11.76 39.24
CA SER A 235 -27.81 11.20 38.55
C SER A 235 -27.73 9.66 38.59
N LEU A 236 -27.90 9.05 39.78
CA LEU A 236 -27.76 7.60 39.97
C LEU A 236 -29.04 6.84 39.61
N GLY A 237 -30.21 7.48 39.79
CA GLY A 237 -31.52 6.86 39.61
C GLY A 237 -32.14 7.03 38.23
N GLU A 238 -31.84 8.12 37.51
CA GLU A 238 -32.44 8.40 36.20
C GLU A 238 -31.42 8.41 35.05
N ALA A 239 -30.27 9.07 35.24
CA ALA A 239 -29.31 9.27 34.15
C ALA A 239 -28.37 8.07 33.91
N LEU A 240 -27.96 7.38 34.98
CA LEU A 240 -27.01 6.27 34.90
C LEU A 240 -27.61 4.93 34.43
N PRO A 241 -28.83 4.52 34.81
CA PRO A 241 -29.38 3.22 34.43
C PRO A 241 -29.48 2.94 32.92
N PRO A 242 -29.84 3.91 32.05
CA PRO A 242 -29.84 3.70 30.59
C PRO A 242 -28.45 3.41 30.01
N LEU A 243 -27.38 3.90 30.66
CA LEU A 243 -25.99 3.66 30.24
C LEU A 243 -25.48 2.29 30.68
N LEU A 244 -26.19 1.62 31.60
CA LEU A 244 -25.82 0.34 32.20
C LEU A 244 -26.74 -0.81 31.77
N GLU A 245 -27.45 -0.68 30.64
CA GLU A 245 -28.38 -1.72 30.15
C GLU A 245 -27.69 -3.07 29.95
N GLU A 246 -26.45 -3.07 29.45
CA GLU A 246 -25.67 -4.29 29.19
C GLU A 246 -24.96 -4.82 30.45
N GLN A 247 -25.03 -4.10 31.57
CA GLN A 247 -24.33 -4.43 32.83
C GLN A 247 -25.31 -4.46 34.03
N PRO A 248 -26.19 -5.48 34.10
CA PRO A 248 -27.20 -5.60 35.15
C PRO A 248 -26.67 -5.52 36.60
N PRO A 249 -25.51 -6.09 36.99
CA PRO A 249 -25.03 -5.99 38.37
C PRO A 249 -24.67 -4.55 38.77
N LEU A 250 -24.04 -3.78 37.88
CA LEU A 250 -23.68 -2.39 38.16
C LEU A 250 -24.92 -1.50 38.23
N ARG A 251 -25.96 -1.80 37.46
CA ARG A 251 -27.26 -1.13 37.54
C ARG A 251 -27.94 -1.36 38.90
N GLU A 252 -27.89 -2.58 39.42
CA GLU A 252 -28.41 -2.90 40.76
C GLU A 252 -27.60 -2.20 41.87
N THR A 253 -26.27 -2.17 41.76
CA THR A 253 -25.42 -1.41 42.68
C THR A 253 -25.71 0.09 42.64
N ALA A 254 -25.93 0.67 41.45
CA ALA A 254 -26.33 2.07 41.32
C ALA A 254 -27.69 2.36 41.99
N ALA A 255 -28.67 1.46 41.81
CA ALA A 255 -29.99 1.59 42.43
C ALA A 255 -29.94 1.49 43.96
N THR A 256 -29.15 0.56 44.50
CA THR A 256 -28.95 0.42 45.96
C THR A 256 -28.23 1.63 46.54
N LEU A 257 -27.18 2.14 45.90
CA LEU A 257 -26.51 3.38 46.31
C LEU A 257 -27.43 4.60 46.26
N CYS A 258 -28.32 4.67 45.25
CA CYS A 258 -29.32 5.72 45.15
C CYS A 258 -30.30 5.67 46.34
N ALA A 259 -30.81 4.48 46.69
CA ALA A 259 -31.69 4.29 47.84
C ALA A 259 -31.00 4.58 49.19
N GLU A 260 -29.72 4.21 49.33
CA GLU A 260 -28.91 4.51 50.52
C GLU A 260 -28.63 6.02 50.66
N ALA A 261 -28.31 6.72 49.56
CA ALA A 261 -28.13 8.17 49.53
C ALA A 261 -29.44 8.93 49.81
N ALA A 262 -30.57 8.39 49.34
CA ALA A 262 -31.89 8.95 49.56
C ALA A 262 -32.46 8.70 50.96
N SER A 263 -31.93 7.77 51.75
CA SER A 263 -32.44 7.45 53.10
C SER A 263 -31.59 8.02 54.24
N ARG A 264 -30.32 8.36 53.99
CA ARG A 264 -29.37 8.83 55.02
C ARG A 264 -29.24 10.35 55.02
N SER A 265 -29.45 10.98 56.17
CA SER A 265 -29.26 12.43 56.40
C SER A 265 -28.08 12.76 57.32
N GLU A 266 -27.53 11.76 58.01
CA GLU A 266 -26.41 11.95 58.93
C GLU A 266 -25.05 12.03 58.19
N ALA A 267 -24.18 12.95 58.60
CA ALA A 267 -22.87 13.15 58.00
C ALA A 267 -21.95 11.92 58.07
N ALA A 268 -22.11 11.04 59.05
CA ALA A 268 -21.40 9.75 59.12
C ALA A 268 -21.94 8.76 58.07
N GLY A 269 -23.27 8.67 57.94
CA GLY A 269 -23.94 7.82 56.95
C GLY A 269 -23.63 8.25 55.51
N LEU A 270 -23.58 9.56 55.23
CA LEU A 270 -23.19 10.10 53.92
C LEU A 270 -21.71 9.84 53.59
N ARG A 271 -20.82 9.84 54.58
CA ARG A 271 -19.41 9.45 54.39
C ARG A 271 -19.27 7.98 54.01
N GLU A 272 -20.06 7.09 54.61
CA GLU A 272 -20.09 5.66 54.24
C GLU A 272 -20.56 5.48 52.79
N VAL A 273 -21.66 6.14 52.40
CA VAL A 273 -22.16 6.13 51.01
C VAL A 273 -21.10 6.67 50.05
N GLY A 274 -20.40 7.75 50.42
CA GLY A 274 -19.29 8.29 49.63
C GLY A 274 -18.13 7.32 49.44
N THR A 275 -17.81 6.48 50.42
CA THR A 275 -16.78 5.42 50.26
C THR A 275 -17.22 4.34 49.29
N ARG A 276 -18.48 3.89 49.37
CA ARG A 276 -19.03 2.91 48.42
C ARG A 276 -19.21 3.47 47.02
N LEU A 277 -19.63 4.74 46.90
CA LEU A 277 -19.71 5.44 45.62
C LEU A 277 -18.34 5.53 44.94
N ARG A 278 -17.25 5.71 45.70
CA ARG A 278 -15.89 5.67 45.16
C ARG A 278 -15.51 4.27 44.66
N ALA A 279 -15.87 3.22 45.39
CA ALA A 279 -15.65 1.84 44.96
C ALA A 279 -16.45 1.54 43.67
N PHE A 280 -17.73 1.92 43.64
CA PHE A 280 -18.58 1.81 42.45
C PHE A 280 -18.06 2.60 41.26
N ALA A 281 -17.55 3.82 41.47
CA ALA A 281 -16.94 4.62 40.41
C ALA A 281 -15.72 3.92 39.80
N HIS A 282 -14.93 3.23 40.62
CA HIS A 282 -13.81 2.43 40.13
C HIS A 282 -14.28 1.20 39.36
N GLU A 283 -15.28 0.47 39.86
CA GLU A 283 -15.88 -0.67 39.13
C GLU A 283 -16.48 -0.24 37.78
N LEU A 284 -17.14 0.92 37.75
CA LEU A 284 -17.68 1.53 36.52
C LEU A 284 -16.55 1.90 35.54
N GLU A 285 -15.43 2.43 36.04
CA GLU A 285 -14.26 2.75 35.22
C GLU A 285 -13.64 1.49 34.61
N LEU A 286 -13.48 0.42 35.38
CA LEU A 286 -13.03 -0.88 34.85
C LEU A 286 -13.99 -1.41 33.79
N ALA A 287 -15.30 -1.42 34.08
CA ALA A 287 -16.27 -1.94 33.14
C ALA A 287 -16.37 -1.11 31.85
N ALA A 288 -16.18 0.21 31.94
CA ALA A 288 -16.08 1.09 30.78
C ALA A 288 -14.79 0.86 29.99
N ALA A 289 -13.67 0.56 30.66
CA ALA A 289 -12.41 0.21 30.03
C ALA A 289 -12.49 -1.14 29.30
N ASP A 290 -13.08 -2.16 29.95
CA ASP A 290 -13.33 -3.48 29.35
C ASP A 290 -14.21 -3.36 28.10
N GLU A 291 -15.30 -2.58 28.18
CA GLU A 291 -16.18 -2.31 27.04
C GLU A 291 -15.45 -1.58 25.90
N ALA A 292 -14.56 -0.64 26.23
CA ALA A 292 -13.72 0.04 25.26
C ALA A 292 -12.70 -0.91 24.60
N GLU A 293 -12.12 -1.83 25.37
CA GLU A 293 -11.19 -2.85 24.88
C GLU A 293 -11.89 -3.85 23.95
N ILE A 294 -13.07 -4.34 24.33
CA ILE A 294 -13.91 -5.22 23.49
C ILE A 294 -14.23 -4.52 22.18
N ARG A 295 -14.67 -3.26 22.23
CA ARG A 295 -14.99 -2.47 21.05
C ARG A 295 -13.76 -2.29 20.15
N ALA A 296 -12.59 -2.00 20.72
CA ALA A 296 -11.35 -1.89 19.97
C ALA A 296 -10.96 -3.24 19.32
N GLY A 297 -11.09 -4.35 20.05
CA GLY A 297 -10.85 -5.70 19.54
C GLY A 297 -11.77 -6.07 18.39
N MET A 298 -13.07 -5.75 18.49
CA MET A 298 -14.03 -5.98 17.40
C MET A 298 -13.70 -5.16 16.16
N LEU A 299 -13.29 -3.89 16.32
CA LEU A 299 -12.85 -3.05 15.21
C LEU A 299 -11.58 -3.61 14.56
N GLU A 300 -10.63 -4.11 15.35
CA GLU A 300 -9.40 -4.71 14.83
C GLU A 300 -9.67 -6.00 14.05
N LEU A 301 -10.56 -6.86 14.54
CA LEU A 301 -11.02 -8.04 13.80
C LEU A 301 -11.67 -7.65 12.46
N LEU A 302 -12.49 -6.59 12.45
CA LEU A 302 -13.11 -6.09 11.23
C LEU A 302 -12.06 -5.54 10.24
N ARG A 303 -11.07 -4.78 10.72
CA ARG A 303 -9.94 -4.32 9.89
C ARG A 303 -9.16 -5.48 9.31
N MET A 304 -8.91 -6.52 10.10
CA MET A 304 -8.18 -7.71 9.65
C MET A 304 -8.96 -8.48 8.58
N LEU A 305 -10.28 -8.60 8.72
CA LEU A 305 -11.16 -9.17 7.68
C LEU A 305 -11.14 -8.34 6.40
N LEU A 306 -11.21 -7.00 6.49
CA LEU A 306 -11.15 -6.12 5.32
C LEU A 306 -9.80 -6.24 4.60
N ARG A 307 -8.68 -6.28 5.34
CA ARG A 307 -7.34 -6.49 4.77
C ARG A 307 -7.23 -7.85 4.07
N ASN A 308 -7.80 -8.90 4.65
CA ASN A 308 -7.80 -10.22 4.03
C ASN A 308 -8.56 -10.23 2.70
N ILE A 309 -9.66 -9.47 2.59
CA ILE A 309 -10.43 -9.35 1.35
C ILE A 309 -9.66 -8.54 0.30
N ASP A 310 -8.96 -7.47 0.69
CA ASP A 310 -8.08 -6.71 -0.20
C ASP A 310 -7.00 -7.62 -0.84
N GLU A 311 -6.38 -8.49 -0.05
CA GLU A 311 -5.36 -9.43 -0.55
C GLU A 311 -5.96 -10.50 -1.49
N LEU A 312 -7.24 -10.86 -1.30
CA LEU A 312 -7.91 -11.90 -2.10
C LEU A 312 -8.45 -11.38 -3.43
N VAL A 313 -8.62 -10.07 -3.57
CA VAL A 313 -9.18 -9.42 -4.75
C VAL A 313 -8.06 -8.73 -5.52
N LEU A 314 -7.36 -9.53 -6.33
CA LEU A 314 -6.45 -8.99 -7.33
C LEU A 314 -7.28 -8.33 -8.45
N ASP A 315 -6.97 -7.06 -8.73
CA ASP A 315 -7.34 -6.27 -9.93
C ASP A 315 -8.66 -5.45 -9.94
N ASP A 316 -9.50 -5.47 -8.91
CA ASP A 316 -10.76 -4.71 -8.94
C ASP A 316 -10.66 -3.35 -8.23
N ARG A 317 -10.34 -2.29 -9.00
CA ARG A 317 -10.24 -0.90 -8.52
C ARG A 317 -11.51 -0.40 -7.83
N TRP A 318 -12.67 -1.02 -8.13
CA TRP A 318 -13.94 -0.74 -7.44
C TRP A 318 -13.98 -1.33 -6.02
N LEU A 319 -13.48 -2.55 -5.81
CA LEU A 319 -13.44 -3.20 -4.49
C LEU A 319 -12.45 -2.48 -3.56
N ALA A 320 -11.27 -2.12 -4.07
CA ALA A 320 -10.29 -1.33 -3.31
C ALA A 320 -10.87 0.01 -2.82
N GLY A 321 -11.65 0.71 -3.65
CA GLY A 321 -12.31 1.96 -3.24
C GLY A 321 -13.40 1.77 -2.19
N GLN A 322 -14.17 0.68 -2.26
CA GLN A 322 -15.19 0.35 -1.24
C GLN A 322 -14.58 -0.09 0.07
N ILE A 323 -13.47 -0.82 0.04
CA ILE A 323 -12.74 -1.26 1.24
C ILE A 323 -12.08 -0.06 1.92
N GLU A 324 -11.51 0.88 1.18
CA GLU A 324 -10.98 2.12 1.75
C GLU A 324 -12.07 2.96 2.42
N MET A 325 -13.24 3.11 1.78
CA MET A 325 -14.40 3.78 2.38
C MET A 325 -14.91 3.05 3.63
N LEU A 326 -14.89 1.71 3.65
CA LEU A 326 -15.24 0.92 4.84
C LEU A 326 -14.22 1.12 5.96
N ARG A 327 -12.92 1.17 5.65
CA ARG A 327 -11.87 1.45 6.63
C ARG A 327 -12.02 2.85 7.22
N GLU A 328 -12.30 3.86 6.40
CA GLU A 328 -12.54 5.23 6.87
C GLU A 328 -13.77 5.33 7.81
N ILE A 329 -14.82 4.56 7.54
CA ILE A 329 -16.00 4.46 8.41
C ILE A 329 -15.66 3.76 9.74
N VAL A 330 -14.86 2.69 9.69
CA VAL A 330 -14.44 1.90 10.86
C VAL A 330 -13.45 2.67 11.74
N ASP A 331 -12.60 3.51 11.15
CA ASP A 331 -11.63 4.35 11.85
C ASP A 331 -12.24 5.65 12.40
N SER A 332 -13.44 6.02 11.92
CA SER A 332 -14.22 7.13 12.46
C SER A 332 -14.85 6.77 13.82
N ARG A 333 -15.16 7.79 14.63
CA ARG A 333 -15.96 7.60 15.86
C ARG A 333 -17.26 6.85 15.52
N PRO A 334 -17.60 5.75 16.23
CA PRO A 334 -18.75 4.92 15.89
C PRO A 334 -20.03 5.74 15.98
N ASP A 335 -20.68 5.89 14.83
CA ASP A 335 -21.98 6.50 14.66
C ASP A 335 -22.92 5.42 14.13
N PRO A 336 -24.08 5.18 14.76
CA PRO A 336 -25.06 4.18 14.30
C PRO A 336 -25.36 4.28 12.81
N ARG A 337 -25.45 5.51 12.27
CA ARG A 337 -25.72 5.73 10.85
C ARG A 337 -24.56 5.28 9.97
N LYS A 338 -23.34 5.55 10.40
CA LYS A 338 -22.13 5.11 9.68
C LYS A 338 -21.98 3.59 9.73
N ILE A 339 -22.34 2.95 10.84
CA ILE A 339 -22.37 1.48 10.97
C ILE A 339 -23.39 0.88 9.99
N ASP A 340 -24.59 1.46 9.88
CA ASP A 340 -25.59 1.02 8.91
C ASP A 340 -25.11 1.17 7.46
N ASP A 341 -24.46 2.30 7.14
CA ASP A 341 -23.89 2.55 5.83
C ASP A 341 -22.74 1.58 5.51
N ALA A 342 -21.87 1.28 6.48
CA ALA A 342 -20.86 0.24 6.35
C ALA A 342 -21.48 -1.14 6.13
N GLY A 343 -22.56 -1.47 6.85
CA GLY A 343 -23.30 -2.72 6.67
C GLY A 343 -23.88 -2.87 5.26
N ARG A 344 -24.45 -1.81 4.68
CA ARG A 344 -24.96 -1.81 3.30
C ARG A 344 -23.83 -2.03 2.28
N ARG A 345 -22.71 -1.34 2.44
CA ARG A 345 -21.54 -1.47 1.55
C ARG A 345 -20.91 -2.85 1.62
N LEU A 346 -20.78 -3.43 2.83
CA LEU A 346 -20.31 -4.79 3.00
C LEU A 346 -21.23 -5.80 2.29
N LYS A 347 -22.55 -5.59 2.32
CA LYS A 347 -23.51 -6.42 1.59
C LYS A 347 -23.33 -6.34 0.08
N GLU A 348 -23.07 -5.15 -0.45
CA GLU A 348 -22.75 -4.95 -1.88
C GLU A 348 -21.43 -5.63 -2.26
N LEU A 349 -20.41 -5.52 -1.40
CA LEU A 349 -19.11 -6.17 -1.55
C LEU A 349 -19.25 -7.69 -1.61
N ILE A 350 -19.99 -8.29 -0.67
CA ILE A 350 -20.27 -9.74 -0.63
C ILE A 350 -20.98 -10.18 -1.91
N HIS A 351 -21.97 -9.41 -2.37
CA HIS A 351 -22.68 -9.73 -3.61
C HIS A 351 -21.73 -9.74 -4.82
N LYS A 352 -20.86 -8.74 -4.91
CA LYS A 352 -19.87 -8.61 -6.00
C LYS A 352 -18.80 -9.70 -5.95
N GLN A 353 -18.29 -10.04 -4.77
CA GLN A 353 -17.39 -11.18 -4.59
C GLN A 353 -18.05 -12.50 -5.01
N GLY A 354 -19.35 -12.67 -4.71
CA GLY A 354 -20.15 -13.80 -5.17
C GLY A 354 -20.26 -13.87 -6.71
N GLN A 355 -20.48 -12.73 -7.37
CA GLN A 355 -20.49 -12.63 -8.83
C GLN A 355 -19.13 -12.98 -9.44
N LEU A 356 -18.04 -12.39 -8.93
CA LEU A 356 -16.68 -12.66 -9.41
C LEU A 356 -16.30 -14.14 -9.27
N LYS A 357 -16.60 -14.76 -8.13
CA LYS A 357 -16.38 -16.19 -7.92
C LYS A 357 -17.16 -17.04 -8.92
N HIS A 358 -18.40 -16.66 -9.24
CA HIS A 358 -19.19 -17.36 -10.24
C HIS A 358 -18.59 -17.22 -11.65
N THR A 359 -18.22 -16.00 -12.04
CA THR A 359 -17.59 -15.72 -13.35
C THR A 359 -16.26 -16.46 -13.50
N LEU A 360 -15.42 -16.49 -12.47
CA LEU A 360 -14.17 -17.25 -12.46
C LEU A 360 -14.43 -18.75 -12.64
N ALA A 361 -15.37 -19.32 -11.87
CA ALA A 361 -15.74 -20.72 -11.98
C ALA A 361 -16.36 -21.07 -13.34
N GLN A 362 -17.05 -20.13 -13.98
CA GLN A 362 -17.59 -20.28 -15.32
C GLN A 362 -16.49 -20.22 -16.38
N SER A 363 -15.56 -19.25 -16.28
CA SER A 363 -14.41 -19.12 -17.18
C SER A 363 -13.53 -20.37 -17.15
N GLN A 364 -13.22 -20.89 -15.95
CA GLN A 364 -12.46 -22.14 -15.80
C GLN A 364 -13.16 -23.34 -16.44
N ARG A 365 -14.49 -23.45 -16.31
CA ARG A 365 -15.28 -24.49 -16.99
C ARG A 365 -15.19 -24.33 -18.51
N HIS A 366 -15.38 -23.12 -19.01
CA HIS A 366 -15.29 -22.84 -20.44
C HIS A 366 -13.90 -23.16 -21.02
N LEU A 367 -12.82 -22.83 -20.30
CA LEU A 367 -11.45 -23.17 -20.68
C LEU A 367 -11.23 -24.69 -20.75
N ARG A 368 -11.78 -25.43 -19.79
CA ARG A 368 -11.73 -26.90 -19.78
C ARG A 368 -12.49 -27.49 -20.98
N ASP A 369 -13.67 -26.96 -21.28
CA ASP A 369 -14.49 -27.42 -22.40
C ASP A 369 -13.79 -27.12 -23.74
N MET A 370 -13.18 -25.94 -23.90
CA MET A 370 -12.38 -25.60 -25.09
C MET A 370 -11.17 -26.53 -25.24
N LEU A 371 -10.43 -26.81 -24.16
CA LEU A 371 -9.29 -27.73 -24.20
C LEU A 371 -9.73 -29.15 -24.56
N ALA A 372 -10.85 -29.63 -24.02
CA ALA A 372 -11.41 -30.92 -24.39
C ALA A 372 -11.76 -30.97 -25.89
N GLY A 373 -12.37 -29.90 -26.42
CA GLY A 373 -12.66 -29.77 -27.85
C GLY A 373 -11.40 -29.77 -28.72
N PHE A 374 -10.33 -29.10 -28.31
CA PHE A 374 -9.04 -29.12 -29.03
C PHE A 374 -8.43 -30.52 -29.05
N VAL A 375 -8.46 -31.26 -27.93
CA VAL A 375 -7.96 -32.63 -27.87
C VAL A 375 -8.76 -33.55 -28.79
N ASP A 376 -10.08 -33.41 -28.81
CA ASP A 376 -10.94 -34.20 -29.69
C ASP A 376 -10.68 -33.89 -31.18
N GLN A 377 -10.46 -32.61 -31.51
CA GLN A 377 -10.07 -32.19 -32.85
C GLN A 377 -8.69 -32.76 -33.25
N LEU A 378 -7.74 -32.81 -32.31
CA LEU A 378 -6.39 -33.36 -32.52
C LEU A 378 -6.43 -34.87 -32.74
N ALA A 379 -7.27 -35.59 -31.98
CA ALA A 379 -7.51 -37.02 -32.15
C ALA A 379 -8.09 -37.32 -33.55
N ARG A 380 -9.13 -36.58 -33.97
CA ARG A 380 -9.71 -36.71 -35.32
C ARG A 380 -8.72 -36.37 -36.43
N PHE A 381 -7.86 -35.36 -36.22
CA PHE A 381 -6.83 -35.00 -37.18
C PHE A 381 -5.77 -36.11 -37.33
N SER A 382 -5.34 -36.71 -36.22
CA SER A 382 -4.41 -37.83 -36.22
C SER A 382 -4.99 -39.06 -36.91
N GLU A 383 -6.27 -39.36 -36.68
CA GLU A 383 -6.98 -40.48 -37.33
C GLU A 383 -7.11 -40.25 -38.85
N SER A 384 -7.42 -39.03 -39.28
CA SER A 384 -7.47 -38.69 -40.70
C SER A 384 -6.11 -38.77 -41.40
N THR A 385 -5.02 -38.44 -40.68
CA THR A 385 -3.65 -38.54 -41.19
C THR A 385 -3.20 -39.99 -41.28
N GLY A 386 -3.58 -40.84 -40.31
CA GLY A 386 -3.38 -42.29 -40.34
C GLY A 386 -4.07 -42.94 -41.55
N ALA A 387 -5.35 -42.63 -41.78
CA ALA A 387 -6.09 -43.13 -42.95
C ALA A 387 -5.47 -42.69 -44.29
N TYR A 388 -4.87 -41.50 -44.36
CA TYR A 388 -4.11 -41.06 -45.53
C TYR A 388 -2.83 -41.88 -45.72
N HIS A 389 -2.11 -42.17 -44.64
CA HIS A 389 -0.92 -43.01 -44.67
C HIS A 389 -1.24 -44.44 -45.13
N ASP A 390 -2.36 -45.00 -44.64
CA ASP A 390 -2.84 -46.32 -45.06
C ASP A 390 -3.21 -46.35 -46.55
N ARG A 391 -3.87 -45.31 -47.07
CA ARG A 391 -4.17 -45.18 -48.50
C ARG A 391 -2.90 -45.06 -49.35
N ILE A 392 -1.88 -44.32 -48.89
CA ILE A 392 -0.58 -44.25 -49.56
C ILE A 392 0.10 -45.62 -49.56
N GLY A 393 0.07 -46.33 -48.42
CA GLY A 393 0.57 -47.69 -48.31
C GLY A 393 -0.12 -48.65 -49.28
N GLN A 394 -1.45 -48.59 -49.38
CA GLN A 394 -2.21 -49.38 -50.35
C GLN A 394 -1.91 -48.99 -51.80
N CYS A 395 -1.72 -47.69 -52.10
CA CYS A 395 -1.32 -47.25 -53.45
C CYS A 395 0.09 -47.75 -53.79
N ALA A 396 1.04 -47.66 -52.86
CA ALA A 396 2.39 -48.20 -53.02
C ALA A 396 2.37 -49.72 -53.21
N GLN A 397 1.54 -50.44 -52.44
CA GLN A 397 1.33 -51.89 -52.56
C GLN A 397 0.73 -52.25 -53.93
N ARG A 398 -0.28 -51.49 -54.39
CA ARG A 398 -0.90 -51.68 -55.71
C ARG A 398 0.07 -51.37 -56.86
N ILE A 399 0.94 -50.38 -56.71
CA ILE A 399 2.01 -50.07 -57.67
C ILE A 399 3.06 -51.19 -57.67
N ALA A 400 3.44 -51.72 -56.52
CA ALA A 400 4.37 -52.84 -56.41
C ALA A 400 3.79 -54.18 -56.91
N GLN A 401 2.48 -54.37 -56.84
CA GLN A 401 1.78 -55.54 -57.39
C GLN A 401 1.46 -55.40 -58.88
N ALA A 402 1.43 -54.18 -59.42
CA ALA A 402 1.32 -53.93 -60.85
C ALA A 402 2.66 -54.20 -61.56
N ASN A 403 3.02 -55.48 -61.65
CA ASN A 403 4.23 -55.97 -62.32
C ASN A 403 4.08 -56.13 -63.84
N ASP A 404 3.14 -55.44 -64.49
CA ASP A 404 3.10 -55.34 -65.94
C ASP A 404 2.67 -53.93 -66.36
N ILE A 405 3.63 -53.18 -66.88
CA ILE A 405 3.38 -51.95 -67.65
C ILE A 405 3.27 -52.42 -69.10
N THR A 406 2.06 -52.72 -69.55
CA THR A 406 1.73 -52.86 -70.98
C THR A 406 0.99 -51.64 -71.48
#